data_AF-A0A929ISI4-F1
#
_entry.id   AF-A0A929ISI4-F1
#
_cell.length_a   1.000
_cell.length_b   1.000
_cell.length_c   1.000
_cell.angle_alpha   90.00
_cell.angle_beta   90.00
_cell.angle_gamma   90.00
#
_symmetry.space_group_name_H-M   'P 1'
#
loop_
_entity.id
_entity.type
_entity.pdbx_description
1 polymer ?
#
loop_
_entity_poly.entity_id
_entity_poly.type
_entity_poly.pdbx_seq_one_letter_code
_entity_poly.pdbx_strand_id
1 'polypeptide(L)'
;MASDDYTGLFPLDEDTTPYKKLTGDHVSVAEFDGEEILKVEAEGLRLLAEQAFIDINHLLRPGHLQQLANILEDPEASPNDRFVAYDFLKNANISAGGVLPMCQDTGTVIVMGKKGRRVWTKGGDEAALAAGGGDAYLKRNLRYSQLAPLSMFEEKNTGDNL
;
A
#
# COMPACT_ATOMS: atom_id res chain seq x y z
N MET A 1 25.04 -37.21 12.09
CA MET A 1 23.58 -37.02 12.15
C MET A 1 23.33 -35.61 11.65
N ALA A 2 22.52 -35.44 10.61
CA ALA A 2 22.09 -34.11 10.18
C ALA A 2 21.15 -33.56 11.28
N SER A 3 21.29 -32.28 11.65
CA SER A 3 20.36 -31.68 12.60
C SER A 3 19.02 -31.40 11.92
N ASP A 4 17.92 -31.63 12.65
CA ASP A 4 16.55 -31.38 12.19
C ASP A 4 16.17 -29.88 12.28
N ASP A 5 17.15 -28.98 12.12
CA ASP A 5 16.94 -27.55 12.28
C ASP A 5 16.24 -26.97 11.05
N TYR A 6 15.00 -26.51 11.22
CA TYR A 6 14.26 -25.82 10.18
C TYR A 6 14.83 -24.41 9.94
N THR A 7 15.29 -24.15 8.72
CA THR A 7 15.59 -22.80 8.25
C THR A 7 14.68 -22.48 7.08
N GLY A 8 13.90 -21.40 7.21
CA GLY A 8 13.05 -20.93 6.11
C GLY A 8 13.88 -20.47 4.90
N LEU A 9 13.34 -20.63 3.70
CA LEU A 9 13.99 -20.21 2.45
C LEU A 9 14.29 -18.70 2.40
N PHE A 10 13.46 -17.91 3.08
CA PHE A 10 13.54 -16.45 3.13
C PHE A 10 13.57 -15.99 4.60
N PRO A 11 14.74 -15.95 5.25
CA PRO A 11 14.87 -15.36 6.58
C PRO A 11 14.48 -13.87 6.54
N LEU A 12 13.85 -13.39 7.60
CA LEU A 12 13.46 -11.99 7.73
C LEU A 12 14.57 -11.23 8.46
N ASP A 13 14.91 -10.06 7.92
CA ASP A 13 15.75 -9.07 8.62
C ASP A 13 14.91 -8.23 9.60
N GLU A 14 15.59 -7.38 10.37
CA GLU A 14 14.96 -6.41 11.25
C GLU A 14 14.06 -5.42 10.48
N ASP A 15 12.85 -5.15 11.00
CA ASP A 15 11.96 -4.15 10.43
C ASP A 15 12.31 -2.75 10.97
N THR A 16 12.95 -1.94 10.14
CA THR A 16 13.30 -0.54 10.45
C THR A 16 12.26 0.46 9.95
N THR A 17 11.09 0.00 9.51
CA THR A 17 10.06 0.86 8.92
C THR A 17 9.36 1.70 9.99
N PRO A 18 9.25 3.03 9.83
CA PRO A 18 8.45 3.85 10.74
C PRO A 18 6.95 3.68 10.45
N TYR A 19 6.15 3.48 11.50
CA TYR A 19 4.70 3.30 11.39
C TYR A 19 3.91 4.47 12.00
N LYS A 20 2.87 4.90 11.29
CA LYS A 20 1.85 5.84 11.79
C LYS A 20 0.67 5.03 12.33
N LYS A 21 0.35 5.18 13.62
CA LYS A 21 -0.87 4.56 14.19
C LYS A 21 -2.11 5.25 13.61
N LEU A 22 -3.01 4.46 13.01
CA LEU A 22 -4.30 4.97 12.50
C LEU A 22 -5.36 5.02 13.60
N THR A 23 -5.64 3.86 14.21
CA THR A 23 -6.60 3.72 15.33
C THR A 23 -6.30 2.43 16.09
N GLY A 24 -6.92 2.24 17.27
CA GLY A 24 -6.99 0.97 17.99
C GLY A 24 -8.41 0.42 18.12
N ASP A 25 -9.42 1.06 17.51
CA ASP A 25 -10.83 0.81 17.82
C ASP A 25 -11.36 -0.52 17.24
N HIS A 26 -10.75 -1.02 16.17
CA HIS A 26 -11.19 -2.21 15.43
C HIS A 26 -10.45 -3.49 15.82
N VAL A 27 -9.71 -3.44 16.93
CA VAL A 27 -8.95 -4.57 17.44
C VAL A 27 -9.31 -4.85 18.90
N SER A 28 -9.41 -6.11 19.24
CA SER A 28 -9.63 -6.55 20.62
C SER A 28 -8.90 -7.87 20.87
N VAL A 29 -8.72 -8.20 22.13
CA VAL A 29 -8.11 -9.44 22.57
C VAL A 29 -9.18 -10.34 23.16
N ALA A 30 -9.14 -11.63 22.82
CA ALA A 30 -9.94 -12.67 23.44
C ALA A 30 -9.05 -13.86 23.80
N GLU A 31 -9.53 -14.71 24.70
CA GLU A 31 -8.86 -15.97 25.05
C GLU A 31 -9.63 -17.14 24.44
N PHE A 32 -8.90 -18.09 23.85
CA PHE A 32 -9.46 -19.35 23.39
C PHE A 32 -8.47 -20.48 23.67
N ASP A 33 -8.90 -21.46 24.46
CA ASP A 33 -8.06 -22.61 24.85
C ASP A 33 -6.71 -22.21 25.48
N GLY A 34 -6.74 -21.20 26.35
CA GLY A 34 -5.55 -20.66 27.02
C GLY A 34 -4.61 -19.83 26.12
N GLU A 35 -4.99 -19.57 24.86
CA GLU A 35 -4.21 -18.77 23.92
C GLU A 35 -4.85 -17.38 23.72
N GLU A 36 -4.01 -16.35 23.68
CA GLU A 36 -4.44 -15.00 23.32
C GLU A 36 -4.70 -14.90 21.82
N ILE A 37 -5.90 -14.47 21.46
CA ILE A 37 -6.36 -14.27 20.09
C ILE A 37 -6.60 -12.79 19.83
N LEU A 38 -5.93 -12.26 18.81
CA LEU A 38 -6.20 -10.93 18.29
C LEU A 38 -7.42 -10.98 17.37
N LYS A 39 -8.51 -10.35 17.78
CA LYS A 39 -9.69 -10.16 16.95
C LYS A 39 -9.60 -8.85 16.19
N VAL A 40 -9.70 -8.93 14.88
CA VAL A 40 -9.66 -7.77 13.97
C VAL A 40 -11.00 -7.68 13.25
N GLU A 41 -11.65 -6.52 13.32
CA GLU A 41 -12.88 -6.27 12.59
C GLU A 41 -12.60 -6.00 11.10
N ALA A 42 -13.53 -6.38 10.22
CA ALA A 42 -13.44 -6.10 8.79
C ALA A 42 -13.29 -4.60 8.50
N GLU A 43 -13.93 -3.75 9.31
CA GLU A 43 -13.81 -2.30 9.21
C GLU A 43 -12.38 -1.80 9.41
N GLY A 44 -11.62 -2.43 10.31
CA GLY A 44 -10.20 -2.12 10.49
C GLY A 44 -9.37 -2.41 9.23
N LEU A 45 -9.69 -3.49 8.50
CA LEU A 45 -9.04 -3.82 7.22
C LEU A 45 -9.42 -2.83 6.11
N ARG A 46 -10.72 -2.46 6.03
CA ARG A 46 -11.23 -1.47 5.07
C ARG A 46 -10.55 -0.11 5.27
N LEU A 47 -10.54 0.39 6.51
CA LEU A 47 -9.92 1.66 6.87
C LEU A 47 -8.41 1.67 6.59
N LEU A 48 -7.72 0.57 6.92
CA LEU A 48 -6.30 0.44 6.64
C LEU A 48 -6.01 0.50 5.14
N ALA A 49 -6.77 -0.25 4.32
CA ALA A 49 -6.62 -0.24 2.88
C ALA A 49 -6.93 1.14 2.28
N GLU A 50 -8.03 1.77 2.68
CA GLU A 50 -8.40 3.12 2.24
C GLU A 50 -7.28 4.12 2.51
N GLN A 51 -6.77 4.17 3.75
CA GLN A 51 -5.69 5.09 4.09
C GLN A 51 -4.38 4.76 3.35
N ALA A 52 -4.05 3.48 3.17
CA ALA A 52 -2.85 3.07 2.47
C ALA A 52 -2.88 3.49 0.99
N PHE A 53 -4.01 3.31 0.30
CA PHE A 53 -4.15 3.71 -1.10
C PHE A 53 -4.27 5.23 -1.28
N ILE A 54 -4.76 5.97 -0.28
CA ILE A 54 -4.64 7.43 -0.25
C ILE A 54 -3.16 7.83 -0.13
N ASP A 55 -2.45 7.31 0.87
CA ASP A 55 -1.08 7.73 1.17
C ASP A 55 -0.11 7.36 0.03
N ILE A 56 -0.19 6.15 -0.54
CA ILE A 56 0.74 5.70 -1.60
C ILE A 56 0.57 6.48 -2.92
N ASN A 57 -0.61 7.03 -3.19
CA ASN A 57 -0.86 7.83 -4.39
C ASN A 57 -0.40 9.29 -4.23
N HIS A 58 -0.09 9.74 -3.01
CA HIS A 58 0.25 11.14 -2.72
C HIS A 58 1.62 11.34 -2.07
N LEU A 59 2.19 10.29 -1.46
CA LEU A 59 3.41 10.34 -0.68
C LEU A 59 4.44 9.33 -1.18
N LEU A 60 5.71 9.67 -1.00
CA LEU A 60 6.84 8.82 -1.32
C LEU A 60 7.64 8.50 -0.06
N ARG A 61 8.37 7.38 -0.08
CA ARG A 61 9.29 7.03 1.01
C ARG A 61 10.44 8.04 1.08
N PRO A 62 10.88 8.44 2.29
CA PRO A 62 12.02 9.36 2.45
C PRO A 62 13.28 8.90 1.71
N GLY A 63 13.57 7.60 1.72
CA GLY A 63 14.73 7.04 1.00
C GLY A 63 14.68 7.27 -0.51
N HIS A 64 13.50 7.23 -1.13
CA HIS A 64 13.34 7.53 -2.55
C HIS A 64 13.51 9.03 -2.83
N LEU A 65 12.95 9.89 -1.98
CA LEU A 65 13.13 11.34 -2.09
C LEU A 65 14.61 11.74 -1.92
N GLN A 66 15.33 11.09 -1.01
CA GLN A 66 16.76 11.31 -0.83
C GLN A 66 17.56 10.90 -2.07
N GLN A 67 17.19 9.80 -2.75
CA GLN A 67 17.83 9.42 -4.01
C GLN A 67 17.67 10.51 -5.09
N LEU A 68 16.48 11.11 -5.20
CA LEU A 68 16.25 12.23 -6.13
C LEU A 68 17.06 13.47 -5.73
N ALA A 69 17.13 13.78 -4.43
CA ALA A 69 17.91 14.90 -3.93
C ALA A 69 19.42 14.73 -4.20
N ASN A 70 19.95 13.51 -4.03
CA ASN A 70 21.35 13.20 -4.30
C ASN A 70 21.74 13.49 -5.76
N ILE A 71 20.84 13.26 -6.73
CA ILE A 71 21.09 13.57 -8.16
C ILE A 71 21.38 15.07 -8.36
N LEU A 72 20.74 15.94 -7.57
CA LEU A 72 20.94 17.39 -7.69
C LEU A 72 22.33 17.83 -7.22
N GLU A 73 22.93 17.09 -6.29
CA GLU A 73 24.22 17.39 -5.67
C GLU A 73 25.39 16.65 -6.35
N ASP A 74 25.09 15.60 -7.12
CA ASP A 74 26.08 14.76 -7.77
C ASP A 74 26.83 15.53 -8.88
N PRO A 75 28.17 15.72 -8.77
CA PRO A 75 28.97 16.40 -9.79
C PRO A 75 29.02 15.65 -11.14
N GLU A 76 28.74 14.35 -11.17
CA GLU A 76 28.73 13.52 -12.38
C GLU A 76 27.35 13.53 -13.09
N ALA A 77 26.30 13.99 -12.42
CA ALA A 77 24.95 14.05 -12.99
C ALA A 77 24.88 15.06 -14.14
N SER A 78 24.23 14.66 -15.24
CA SER A 78 24.04 15.54 -16.39
C SER A 78 23.05 16.67 -16.04
N PRO A 79 23.06 17.78 -16.81
CA PRO A 79 22.04 18.82 -16.66
C PRO A 79 20.60 18.28 -16.79
N ASN A 80 20.40 17.26 -17.63
CA ASN A 80 19.08 16.64 -17.81
C ASN A 80 18.67 15.79 -16.61
N ASP A 81 19.60 15.06 -15.99
CA ASP A 81 19.30 14.27 -14.79
C ASP A 81 18.84 15.18 -13.66
N ARG A 82 19.55 16.30 -13.46
CA ARG A 82 19.19 17.31 -12.46
C ARG A 82 17.85 17.97 -12.76
N PHE A 83 17.58 18.28 -14.04
CA PHE A 83 16.31 18.84 -14.47
C PHE A 83 15.14 17.89 -14.15
N VAL A 84 15.25 16.62 -14.54
CA VAL A 84 14.22 15.60 -14.31
C VAL A 84 14.01 15.34 -12.82
N ALA A 85 15.10 15.18 -12.04
CA ALA A 85 15.00 14.96 -10.60
C ALA A 85 14.32 16.12 -9.87
N TYR A 86 14.63 17.36 -10.28
CA TYR A 86 14.01 18.54 -9.71
C TYR A 86 12.50 18.61 -10.01
N ASP A 87 12.09 18.28 -11.23
CA ASP A 87 10.67 18.23 -11.58
C ASP A 87 9.92 17.10 -10.86
N PHE A 88 10.55 15.94 -10.63
CA PHE A 88 9.96 14.90 -9.78
C PHE A 88 9.79 15.34 -8.33
N LEU A 89 10.74 16.08 -7.76
CA LEU A 89 10.63 16.62 -6.41
C LEU A 89 9.52 17.68 -6.30
N LYS A 90 9.35 18.53 -7.32
CA LYS A 90 8.21 19.46 -7.40
C LYS A 90 6.88 18.73 -7.46
N ASN A 91 6.78 17.71 -8.31
CA ASN A 91 5.59 16.88 -8.44
C ASN A 91 5.25 16.19 -7.09
N ALA A 92 6.26 15.67 -6.40
CA ALA A 92 6.12 15.11 -5.05
C ALA A 92 5.56 16.11 -4.05
N ASN A 93 6.07 17.34 -4.05
CA ASN A 93 5.59 18.39 -3.17
C ASN A 93 4.14 18.80 -3.48
N ILE A 94 3.75 18.86 -4.76
CA ILE A 94 2.37 19.15 -5.17
C ILE A 94 1.44 18.03 -4.73
N SER A 95 1.83 16.78 -4.97
CA SER A 95 0.99 15.62 -4.67
C SER A 95 0.78 15.42 -3.17
N ALA A 96 1.78 15.73 -2.35
CA ALA A 96 1.66 15.71 -0.89
C ALA A 96 0.53 16.61 -0.34
N GLY A 97 0.01 17.55 -1.14
CA GLY A 97 -1.19 18.33 -0.83
C GLY A 97 -2.50 17.52 -0.83
N GLY A 98 -2.50 16.26 -1.29
CA GLY A 98 -3.64 15.35 -1.20
C GLY A 98 -4.77 15.59 -2.22
N VAL A 99 -4.56 16.50 -3.18
CA VAL A 99 -5.56 16.83 -4.21
C VAL A 99 -5.23 16.14 -5.54
N LEU A 100 -3.99 16.25 -6.01
CA LEU A 100 -3.54 15.65 -7.26
C LEU A 100 -2.63 14.44 -6.95
N PRO A 101 -2.85 13.28 -7.57
CA PRO A 101 -1.98 12.13 -7.38
C PRO A 101 -0.60 12.34 -8.02
N MET A 102 0.38 11.58 -7.54
CA MET A 102 1.77 11.60 -8.02
C MET A 102 1.87 11.30 -9.52
N CYS A 103 0.96 10.48 -10.03
CA CYS A 103 0.93 10.02 -11.41
C CYS A 103 -0.53 9.98 -11.89
N GLN A 104 -0.76 10.24 -13.17
CA GLN A 104 -2.06 10.03 -13.80
C GLN A 104 -2.47 8.56 -13.84
N ASP A 105 -1.48 7.66 -13.88
CA ASP A 105 -1.71 6.23 -13.72
C ASP A 105 -1.58 5.88 -12.24
N THR A 106 -2.73 5.81 -11.58
CA THR A 106 -2.84 5.46 -10.16
C THR A 106 -2.75 3.95 -9.92
N GLY A 107 -2.47 3.16 -10.96
CA GLY A 107 -2.10 1.75 -10.87
C GLY A 107 -3.22 0.80 -10.46
N THR A 108 -2.83 -0.47 -10.30
CA THR A 108 -3.69 -1.56 -9.82
C THR A 108 -3.55 -1.72 -8.31
N VAL A 109 -4.68 -1.90 -7.63
CA VAL A 109 -4.75 -2.22 -6.21
C VAL A 109 -4.18 -3.62 -5.98
N ILE A 110 -3.01 -3.70 -5.32
CA ILE A 110 -2.37 -4.96 -4.96
C ILE A 110 -2.22 -5.02 -3.45
N VAL A 111 -2.72 -6.09 -2.83
CA VAL A 111 -2.60 -6.33 -1.38
C VAL A 111 -1.87 -7.64 -1.13
N MET A 112 -0.80 -7.57 -0.33
CA MET A 112 -0.11 -8.74 0.20
C MET A 112 -0.38 -8.84 1.71
N GLY A 113 -1.31 -9.72 2.09
CA GLY A 113 -1.64 -9.97 3.49
C GLY A 113 -0.85 -11.15 4.07
N LYS A 114 -0.32 -10.99 5.28
CA LYS A 114 0.22 -12.08 6.10
C LYS A 114 -0.60 -12.19 7.38
N LYS A 115 -1.46 -13.20 7.46
CA LYS A 115 -2.34 -13.41 8.62
C LYS A 115 -1.75 -14.45 9.56
N GLY A 116 -1.42 -14.05 10.78
CA GLY A 116 -0.91 -14.96 11.81
C GLY A 116 -1.99 -15.93 12.29
N ARG A 117 -1.58 -17.12 12.76
CA ARG A 117 -2.48 -18.17 13.28
C ARG A 117 -3.46 -17.66 14.36
N ARG A 118 -3.01 -16.72 15.20
CA ARG A 118 -3.77 -16.14 16.32
C ARG A 118 -4.49 -14.83 15.96
N VAL A 119 -4.56 -14.48 14.68
CA VAL A 119 -5.30 -13.31 14.19
C VAL A 119 -6.62 -13.77 13.59
N TRP A 120 -7.72 -13.45 14.25
CA TRP A 120 -9.06 -13.83 13.81
C TRP A 120 -9.80 -12.62 13.26
N THR A 121 -10.34 -12.79 12.06
CA THR A 121 -11.33 -11.90 11.46
C THR A 121 -12.65 -12.65 11.37
N LYS A 122 -13.75 -11.95 11.08
CA LYS A 122 -15.05 -12.58 10.81
C LYS A 122 -15.12 -13.27 9.42
N GLY A 123 -14.02 -13.26 8.66
CA GLY A 123 -13.99 -13.62 7.24
C GLY A 123 -14.35 -12.44 6.32
N GLY A 124 -14.27 -12.66 5.01
CA GLY A 124 -14.49 -11.60 4.02
C GLY A 124 -13.37 -10.57 3.96
N ASP A 125 -12.16 -10.97 4.34
CA ASP A 125 -10.98 -10.11 4.42
C ASP A 125 -10.70 -9.44 3.07
N GLU A 126 -10.80 -10.20 1.97
CA GLU A 126 -10.63 -9.73 0.61
C GLU A 126 -11.67 -8.67 0.23
N ALA A 127 -12.94 -8.88 0.61
CA ALA A 127 -14.00 -7.92 0.34
C ALA A 127 -13.80 -6.61 1.12
N ALA A 128 -13.36 -6.69 2.38
CA ALA A 128 -13.06 -5.51 3.18
C ALA A 128 -11.87 -4.72 2.62
N LEU A 129 -10.80 -5.42 2.22
CA LEU A 129 -9.62 -4.82 1.60
C LEU A 129 -9.95 -4.19 0.24
N ALA A 130 -10.73 -4.88 -0.60
CA ALA A 130 -11.19 -4.36 -1.89
C ALA A 130 -12.09 -3.13 -1.71
N ALA A 131 -13.01 -3.15 -0.74
CA ALA A 131 -13.85 -2.00 -0.42
C ALA A 131 -13.01 -0.78 -0.01
N GLY A 132 -11.99 -0.98 0.84
CA GLY A 132 -11.08 0.10 1.23
C GLY A 132 -10.27 0.65 0.05
N GLY A 133 -9.79 -0.22 -0.83
CA GLY A 133 -9.19 0.18 -2.10
C GLY A 133 -10.15 1.04 -2.93
N GLY A 134 -11.36 0.54 -3.20
CA GLY A 134 -12.40 1.27 -3.94
C GLY A 134 -12.78 2.61 -3.30
N ASP A 135 -12.88 2.66 -1.96
CA ASP A 135 -13.14 3.89 -1.21
C ASP A 135 -12.10 4.98 -1.49
N ALA A 136 -10.82 4.62 -1.55
CA ALA A 136 -9.75 5.57 -1.87
C ALA A 136 -9.91 6.14 -3.29
N TYR A 137 -10.22 5.30 -4.27
CA TYR A 137 -10.43 5.73 -5.66
C TYR A 137 -11.72 6.53 -5.86
N LEU A 138 -12.76 6.25 -5.07
CA LEU A 138 -14.02 6.98 -5.10
C LEU A 138 -13.91 8.37 -4.45
N LYS A 139 -13.19 8.48 -3.32
CA LYS A 139 -13.14 9.70 -2.49
C LYS A 139 -11.98 10.64 -2.83
N ARG A 140 -11.08 10.24 -3.74
CA ARG A 140 -9.93 11.03 -4.20
C ARG A 140 -9.92 11.13 -5.71
N ASN A 141 -9.11 12.06 -6.23
CA ASN A 141 -8.99 12.29 -7.67
C ASN A 141 -8.05 11.24 -8.31
N LEU A 142 -8.39 9.96 -8.19
CA LEU A 142 -7.65 8.84 -8.77
C LEU A 142 -8.31 8.34 -10.06
N ARG A 143 -7.64 7.45 -10.80
CA ARG A 143 -8.09 6.97 -12.11
C ARG A 143 -8.55 5.52 -12.06
N TYR A 144 -9.75 5.26 -12.59
CA TYR A 144 -10.26 3.91 -12.84
C TYR A 144 -9.59 3.30 -14.09
N SER A 145 -8.71 2.34 -13.87
CA SER A 145 -7.78 1.82 -14.89
C SER A 145 -7.97 0.33 -15.18
N GLN A 146 -8.82 -0.37 -14.43
CA GLN A 146 -9.07 -1.81 -14.67
C GLN A 146 -10.11 -2.02 -15.78
N LEU A 147 -9.82 -2.96 -16.67
CA LEU A 147 -10.68 -3.41 -17.77
C LEU A 147 -11.09 -4.86 -17.50
N ALA A 148 -12.39 -5.11 -17.41
CA ALA A 148 -12.94 -6.44 -17.26
C ALA A 148 -13.25 -7.05 -18.64
N PRO A 149 -12.82 -8.30 -18.91
CA PRO A 149 -13.14 -8.99 -20.16
C PRO A 149 -14.59 -9.48 -20.14
N LEU A 150 -15.38 -9.10 -21.15
CA LEU A 150 -16.75 -9.59 -21.39
C LEU A 150 -16.77 -10.75 -22.39
N SER A 151 -15.87 -10.71 -23.37
CA SER A 151 -15.59 -11.79 -24.31
C SER A 151 -14.10 -11.73 -24.72
N MET A 152 -13.68 -12.53 -25.70
CA MET A 152 -12.26 -12.58 -26.13
C MET A 152 -11.72 -11.22 -26.60
N PHE A 153 -12.58 -10.36 -27.16
CA PHE A 153 -12.19 -9.07 -27.75
C PHE A 153 -12.99 -7.88 -27.21
N GLU A 154 -13.95 -8.12 -26.31
CA GLU A 154 -14.77 -7.07 -25.72
C GLU A 154 -14.37 -6.88 -24.25
N GLU A 155 -14.02 -5.65 -23.90
CA GLU A 155 -13.66 -5.26 -22.55
C GLU A 155 -14.47 -4.04 -22.12
N LYS A 156 -14.64 -3.88 -20.81
CA LYS A 156 -15.29 -2.71 -20.24
C LYS A 156 -14.55 -2.26 -18.99
N ASN A 157 -14.37 -0.95 -18.85
CA ASN A 157 -13.85 -0.38 -17.61
C ASN A 157 -14.83 -0.67 -16.46
N THR A 158 -14.30 -1.09 -15.32
CA THR A 158 -15.11 -1.47 -14.15
C THR A 158 -15.75 -0.26 -13.47
N GLY A 159 -15.18 0.93 -13.67
CA GLY A 159 -15.72 2.21 -13.21
C GLY A 159 -15.38 2.55 -11.76
N ASP A 160 -14.56 1.73 -11.10
CA ASP A 160 -14.17 1.87 -9.70
C ASP A 160 -12.70 1.44 -9.42
N ASN A 161 -11.97 1.01 -10.44
CA ASN A 161 -10.61 0.44 -10.36
C ASN A 161 -10.50 -0.92 -9.64
N LEU A 162 -11.61 -1.65 -9.51
CA LEU A 162 -11.62 -3.04 -9.03
C LEU A 162 -11.86 -4.01 -10.18
#